data_AF-A0A9X2XNP6-F1
#
_entry.id   AF-A0A9X2XNP6-F1
#
_cell.length_a   1.000
_cell.length_b   1.000
_cell.length_c   1.000
_cell.angle_alpha   90.00
_cell.angle_beta   90.00
_cell.angle_gamma   90.00
#
_symmetry.space_group_name_H-M   'P 1'
#
loop_
_entity.id
_entity.type
_entity.pdbx_description
1 polymer ?
#
loop_
_entity_poly.entity_id
_entity_poly.type
_entity_poly.pdbx_seq_one_letter_code
_entity_poly.pdbx_strand_id
1 'polypeptide(L)'
;MHYLPSLMAVWYQINSLKKQHAVQQQQLIEQTKTLLANSVKHYLQLIAKPYVWAVRTEMMNGNMNQVHLYANDMVKEKNFKTILIVNNKGIIVSSTDKKLEGQYFATVGNKSYLNTNNTVVEQVNDSLL
;
A
#
# COMPACT_ATOMS: atom_id res chain seq x y z
N MET A 1 20.22 -57.82 20.07
CA MET A 1 19.63 -57.31 18.82
C MET A 1 18.48 -56.33 19.16
N HIS A 2 18.78 -55.17 19.78
CA HIS A 2 17.76 -54.26 20.36
C HIS A 2 18.11 -52.76 20.20
N TYR A 3 18.33 -52.28 18.95
CA TYR A 3 18.62 -50.85 18.70
C TYR A 3 17.79 -50.22 17.55
N LEU A 4 17.06 -51.02 16.78
CA LEU A 4 16.23 -50.53 15.67
C LEU A 4 15.03 -49.65 16.12
N PRO A 5 14.34 -49.93 17.24
CA PRO A 5 13.21 -49.11 17.68
C PRO A 5 13.62 -47.70 18.12
N SER A 6 14.79 -47.54 18.73
CA SER A 6 15.27 -46.24 19.21
C SER A 6 15.74 -45.33 18.07
N LEU A 7 16.41 -45.89 17.05
CA LEU A 7 16.82 -45.15 15.85
C LEU A 7 15.61 -44.65 15.04
N MET A 8 14.55 -45.46 14.93
CA MET A 8 13.30 -45.06 14.28
C MET A 8 12.59 -43.93 15.05
N ALA A 9 12.58 -43.99 16.39
CA ALA A 9 12.01 -42.93 17.22
C ALA A 9 12.78 -41.60 17.07
N VAL A 10 14.11 -41.66 17.05
CA VAL A 10 14.96 -40.49 16.84
C VAL A 10 14.77 -39.91 15.43
N TRP A 11 14.70 -40.75 14.38
CA TRP A 11 14.45 -40.29 13.01
C TRP A 11 13.09 -39.60 12.87
N TYR A 12 12.05 -40.18 13.48
CA TYR A 12 10.71 -39.59 13.49
C TYR A 12 10.70 -38.23 14.20
N GLN A 13 11.36 -38.11 15.36
CA GLN A 13 11.50 -36.86 16.08
C GLN A 13 12.27 -35.80 15.28
N ILE A 14 13.37 -36.17 14.61
CA ILE A 14 14.13 -35.22 13.77
C ILE A 14 13.27 -34.72 12.61
N ASN A 15 12.49 -35.58 11.98
CA ASN A 15 11.63 -35.18 10.87
C ASN A 15 10.44 -34.33 11.30
N SER A 16 9.82 -34.64 12.44
CA SER A 16 8.75 -33.80 12.99
C SER A 16 9.28 -32.43 13.41
N LEU A 17 10.48 -32.36 14.01
CA LEU A 17 11.16 -31.10 14.33
C LEU A 17 11.47 -30.28 13.07
N LYS A 18 12.02 -30.90 12.02
CA LYS A 18 12.26 -30.21 10.74
C LYS A 18 10.98 -29.65 10.14
N LYS A 19 9.89 -30.42 10.19
CA LYS A 19 8.57 -29.98 9.71
C LYS A 19 8.03 -28.82 10.56
N GLN A 20 8.17 -28.88 11.88
CA GLN A 20 7.77 -27.80 12.78
C GLN A 20 8.58 -26.52 12.53
N HIS A 21 9.91 -26.62 12.35
CA HIS A 21 10.74 -25.48 12.00
C HIS A 21 10.35 -24.86 10.66
N ALA A 22 10.06 -25.67 9.63
CA ALA A 22 9.61 -25.16 8.34
C ALA A 22 8.26 -24.42 8.45
N VAL A 23 7.32 -24.99 9.23
CA VAL A 23 6.03 -24.35 9.50
C VAL A 23 6.20 -23.05 10.28
N GLN A 24 7.06 -23.03 11.31
CA GLN A 24 7.33 -21.82 12.09
C GLN A 24 8.00 -20.73 11.25
N GLN A 25 8.94 -21.08 10.37
CA GLN A 25 9.56 -20.14 9.44
C GLN A 25 8.52 -19.55 8.49
N GLN A 26 7.64 -20.38 7.94
CA GLN A 26 6.59 -19.92 7.06
C GLN A 26 5.60 -19.01 7.80
N GLN A 27 5.19 -19.37 9.02
CA GLN A 27 4.34 -18.52 9.86
C GLN A 27 5.01 -17.18 10.19
N LEU A 28 6.30 -17.17 10.51
CA LEU A 28 7.05 -15.96 10.79
C LEU A 28 7.12 -15.05 9.55
N ILE A 29 7.35 -15.62 8.37
CA ILE A 29 7.37 -14.87 7.10
C ILE A 29 6.00 -14.24 6.85
N GLU A 30 4.91 -14.99 7.00
CA GLU A 30 3.55 -14.46 6.80
C GLU A 30 3.20 -13.38 7.82
N GLN A 31 3.52 -13.58 9.10
CA GLN A 31 3.36 -12.54 10.13
C GLN A 31 4.14 -11.27 9.80
N THR A 32 5.40 -11.42 9.35
CA THR A 32 6.24 -10.29 8.97
C THR A 32 5.66 -9.53 7.79
N LYS A 33 5.14 -10.24 6.77
CA LYS A 33 4.43 -9.63 5.63
C LYS A 33 3.22 -8.83 6.09
N THR A 34 2.38 -9.41 6.95
CA THR A 34 1.19 -8.72 7.49
C THR A 34 1.56 -7.48 8.31
N LEU A 35 2.60 -7.56 9.16
CA LEU A 35 3.07 -6.43 9.94
C LEU A 35 3.62 -5.31 9.05
N LEU A 36 4.37 -5.66 8.01
CA LEU A 36 4.89 -4.72 7.02
C LEU A 36 3.73 -4.05 6.26
N ALA A 37 2.77 -4.84 5.78
CA ALA A 37 1.57 -4.38 5.09
C ALA A 37 0.80 -3.34 5.91
N ASN A 38 0.54 -3.68 7.17
CA ASN A 38 -0.17 -2.80 8.11
C ASN A 38 0.62 -1.53 8.40
N SER A 39 1.94 -1.63 8.54
CA SER A 39 2.81 -0.47 8.78
C SER A 39 2.80 0.49 7.59
N VAL A 40 2.97 -0.03 6.37
CA VAL A 40 2.90 0.77 5.13
C VAL A 40 1.55 1.46 5.02
N LYS A 41 0.44 0.73 5.24
CA LYS A 41 -0.91 1.29 5.25
C LYS A 41 -1.04 2.43 6.26
N HIS A 42 -0.56 2.23 7.48
CA HIS A 42 -0.62 3.24 8.54
C HIS A 42 0.17 4.50 8.16
N TYR A 43 1.39 4.35 7.64
CA TYR A 43 2.19 5.51 7.22
C TYR A 43 1.55 6.28 6.08
N LEU A 44 1.02 5.59 5.06
CA LEU A 44 0.29 6.23 3.96
C LEU A 44 -0.92 7.04 4.49
N GLN A 45 -1.67 6.47 5.43
CA GLN A 45 -2.80 7.18 6.05
C GLN A 45 -2.35 8.42 6.84
N LEU A 46 -1.26 8.30 7.58
CA LEU A 46 -0.71 9.38 8.40
C LEU A 46 -0.27 10.57 7.55
N ILE A 47 0.43 10.33 6.43
CA ILE A 47 0.94 11.39 5.55
C ILE A 47 -0.13 11.97 4.61
N ALA A 48 -1.13 11.17 4.24
CA ALA A 48 -2.16 11.61 3.29
C ALA A 48 -2.96 12.80 3.81
N LYS A 49 -3.29 12.81 5.12
CA LYS A 49 -4.11 13.86 5.73
C LYS A 49 -3.46 15.25 5.65
N PRO A 50 -2.23 15.49 6.15
CA PRO A 50 -1.59 16.79 6.01
C PRO A 50 -1.31 17.16 4.54
N TYR A 51 -1.01 16.18 3.68
CA TYR A 51 -0.84 16.43 2.25
C TYR A 51 -2.12 16.95 1.58
N VAL A 52 -3.27 16.29 1.81
CA VAL A 52 -4.57 16.72 1.30
C VAL A 52 -4.94 18.10 1.82
N TRP A 53 -4.61 18.42 3.08
CA TRP A 53 -4.83 19.77 3.61
C TRP A 53 -3.99 20.83 2.90
N ALA A 54 -2.70 20.58 2.67
CA ALA A 54 -1.84 21.49 1.92
C ALA A 54 -2.37 21.72 0.49
N VAL A 55 -2.72 20.63 -0.21
CA VAL A 55 -3.33 20.70 -1.55
C VAL A 55 -4.64 21.49 -1.52
N ARG A 56 -5.55 21.21 -0.57
CA ARG A 56 -6.84 21.89 -0.47
C ARG A 56 -6.68 23.39 -0.25
N THR A 57 -5.79 23.80 0.65
CA THR A 57 -5.52 25.21 0.94
C THR A 57 -5.09 25.95 -0.33
N GLU A 58 -4.12 25.40 -1.06
CA GLU A 58 -3.63 26.03 -2.28
C GLU A 58 -4.69 26.02 -3.40
N MET A 59 -5.49 24.97 -3.52
CA MET A 59 -6.63 24.94 -4.45
C MET A 59 -7.67 26.03 -4.12
N MET A 60 -7.98 26.24 -2.84
CA MET A 60 -8.92 27.29 -2.40
C MET A 60 -8.36 28.69 -2.66
N ASN A 61 -7.04 28.86 -2.58
CA ASN A 61 -6.35 30.10 -2.91
C ASN A 61 -6.16 30.30 -4.43
N GLY A 62 -6.60 29.34 -5.26
CA GLY A 62 -6.39 29.37 -6.72
C GLY A 62 -4.94 29.10 -7.16
N ASN A 63 -4.06 28.68 -6.24
CA ASN A 63 -2.64 28.45 -6.51
C ASN A 63 -2.37 27.05 -7.06
N MET A 64 -2.86 26.80 -8.28
CA MET A 64 -2.70 25.50 -8.94
C MET A 64 -1.23 25.16 -9.28
N ASN A 65 -0.37 26.17 -9.40
CA ASN A 65 1.07 25.94 -9.59
C ASN A 65 1.68 25.24 -8.37
N GLN A 66 1.33 25.68 -7.16
CA GLN A 66 1.82 25.05 -5.93
C GLN A 66 1.25 23.64 -5.75
N VAL A 67 -0.03 23.44 -6.11
CA VAL A 67 -0.65 22.11 -6.14
C VAL A 67 0.12 21.15 -7.05
N HIS A 68 0.54 21.63 -8.23
CA HIS A 68 1.33 20.84 -9.16
C HIS A 68 2.74 20.52 -8.62
N LEU A 69 3.39 21.49 -7.96
CA LEU A 69 4.67 21.27 -7.29
C LEU A 69 4.57 20.19 -6.22
N TYR A 70 3.57 20.23 -5.35
CA TYR A 70 3.37 19.21 -4.31
C TYR A 70 3.24 17.80 -4.90
N ALA A 71 2.44 17.64 -5.97
CA ALA A 71 2.27 16.35 -6.62
C ALA A 71 3.56 15.87 -7.28
N ASN A 72 4.26 16.73 -8.01
CA ASN A 72 5.51 16.39 -8.68
C ASN A 72 6.64 16.06 -7.71
N ASP A 73 6.72 16.74 -6.56
CA ASP A 73 7.73 16.46 -5.55
C ASP A 73 7.43 15.13 -4.84
N MET A 74 6.16 14.85 -4.52
CA MET A 74 5.81 13.59 -3.86
C MET A 74 6.05 12.36 -4.74
N VAL A 75 5.86 12.43 -6.07
CA VAL A 75 6.20 11.29 -6.96
C VAL A 75 7.70 11.07 -7.18
N LYS A 76 8.56 11.99 -6.71
CA LYS A 76 10.02 11.75 -6.69
C LYS A 76 10.43 10.86 -5.50
N GLU A 77 9.59 10.78 -4.47
CA GLU A 77 9.83 9.93 -3.31
C GLU A 77 9.68 8.45 -3.68
N LYS A 78 10.44 7.59 -2.96
CA LYS A 78 10.35 6.15 -3.16
C LYS A 78 8.93 5.67 -2.86
N ASN A 79 8.42 4.76 -3.68
CA ASN A 79 7.11 4.10 -3.55
C ASN A 79 5.89 4.96 -3.95
N PHE A 80 6.08 6.16 -4.48
CA PHE A 80 5.00 6.93 -5.14
C PHE A 80 5.18 6.89 -6.66
N LYS A 81 4.14 6.44 -7.36
CA LYS A 81 4.18 6.31 -8.83
C LYS A 81 3.39 7.41 -9.54
N THR A 82 2.21 7.73 -9.03
CA THR A 82 1.29 8.67 -9.66
C THR A 82 0.43 9.31 -8.61
N ILE A 83 0.21 10.62 -8.75
CA ILE A 83 -0.71 11.38 -7.91
C ILE A 83 -1.72 12.05 -8.82
N LEU A 84 -2.99 11.85 -8.47
CA LEU A 84 -4.14 12.44 -9.15
C LEU A 84 -4.89 13.31 -8.16
N ILE A 85 -5.24 14.52 -8.58
CA ILE A 85 -6.05 15.45 -7.80
C ILE A 85 -7.34 15.66 -8.57
N VAL A 86 -8.46 15.36 -7.90
CA VAL A 86 -9.78 15.29 -8.52
C VAL A 86 -10.67 16.35 -7.87
N ASN A 87 -11.40 17.10 -8.70
CA ASN A 87 -12.35 18.09 -8.21
C ASN A 87 -13.70 17.47 -7.81
N ASN A 88 -14.62 18.30 -7.28
CA ASN A 88 -15.96 17.87 -6.89
C ASN A 88 -16.86 17.38 -8.05
N LYS A 89 -16.46 17.59 -9.31
CA LYS A 89 -17.14 17.05 -10.50
C LYS A 89 -16.58 15.69 -10.92
N GLY A 90 -15.59 15.15 -10.20
CA GLY A 90 -14.93 13.90 -10.54
C GLY A 90 -13.93 14.02 -11.70
N ILE A 91 -13.51 15.24 -12.07
CA ILE A 91 -12.54 15.50 -13.13
C ILE A 91 -11.14 15.63 -12.52
N ILE A 92 -10.15 14.99 -13.13
CA ILE A 92 -8.74 15.10 -12.75
C ILE A 92 -8.24 16.50 -13.15
N VAL A 93 -7.99 17.35 -12.16
CA VAL A 93 -7.57 18.75 -12.36
C VAL A 93 -6.06 18.94 -12.28
N SER A 94 -5.34 17.98 -11.70
CA SER A 94 -3.88 17.94 -11.70
C SER A 94 -3.43 16.49 -11.61
N SER A 95 -2.41 16.13 -12.38
CA SER A 95 -1.84 14.79 -12.42
C SER A 95 -0.35 14.86 -12.70
N THR A 96 0.40 13.94 -12.09
CA THR A 96 1.82 13.71 -12.42
C THR A 96 1.98 12.96 -13.74
N ASP A 97 0.94 12.24 -14.19
CA ASP A 97 0.80 11.80 -15.58
C ASP A 97 -0.12 12.76 -16.32
N LYS A 98 0.47 13.66 -17.12
CA LYS A 98 -0.26 14.70 -17.85
C LYS A 98 -1.31 14.17 -18.81
N LYS A 99 -1.21 12.92 -19.27
CA LYS A 99 -2.21 12.33 -20.18
C LYS A 99 -3.58 12.18 -19.51
N LEU A 100 -3.62 12.12 -18.17
CA LEU A 100 -4.83 11.89 -17.40
C LEU A 100 -5.55 13.19 -17.01
N GLU A 101 -4.92 14.35 -17.14
CA GLU A 101 -5.56 15.64 -16.82
C GLU A 101 -6.77 15.89 -17.73
N GLY A 102 -7.86 16.40 -17.14
CA GLY A 102 -9.13 16.63 -17.84
C GLY A 102 -10.02 15.39 -17.99
N GLN A 103 -9.50 14.18 -17.74
CA GLN A 103 -10.30 12.97 -17.76
C GLN A 103 -11.13 12.80 -16.49
N TYR A 104 -12.19 12.00 -16.55
CA TYR A 104 -12.94 11.60 -15.37
C TYR A 104 -12.15 10.56 -14.57
N PHE A 105 -12.09 10.72 -13.24
CA PHE A 105 -11.40 9.78 -12.35
C PHE A 105 -11.91 8.33 -12.49
N ALA A 106 -13.20 8.16 -12.79
CA ALA A 106 -13.82 6.85 -12.99
C ALA A 106 -13.22 6.04 -14.17
N THR A 107 -12.42 6.66 -15.04
CA THR A 107 -11.70 5.97 -16.13
C THR A 107 -10.46 5.23 -15.64
N VAL A 108 -9.89 5.65 -14.51
CA VAL A 108 -8.62 5.13 -13.96
C VAL A 108 -8.75 4.59 -12.54
N GLY A 109 -9.83 4.90 -11.83
CA GLY A 109 -10.04 4.50 -10.45
C GLY A 109 -11.51 4.24 -10.11
N ASN A 110 -11.76 3.74 -8.91
CA ASN A 110 -13.11 3.42 -8.45
C ASN A 110 -13.89 4.69 -8.09
N LYS A 111 -15.02 4.92 -8.76
CA LYS A 111 -15.90 6.08 -8.51
C LYS A 111 -16.37 6.18 -7.05
N SER A 112 -16.44 5.07 -6.31
CA SER A 112 -16.85 5.07 -4.90
C SER A 112 -15.98 5.98 -4.02
N TYR A 113 -14.70 6.14 -4.36
CA TYR A 113 -13.76 6.97 -3.58
C TYR A 113 -14.05 8.48 -3.68
N LEU A 114 -14.86 8.92 -4.64
CA LEU A 114 -15.24 10.33 -4.72
C LEU A 114 -16.25 10.75 -3.63
N ASN A 115 -16.87 9.78 -2.95
CA ASN A 115 -17.90 10.01 -1.94
C ASN A 115 -17.42 9.74 -0.50
N THR A 116 -16.12 9.51 -0.29
CA THR A 116 -15.57 9.28 1.05
C THR A 116 -14.84 10.52 1.57
N ASN A 117 -14.95 10.75 2.87
CA ASN A 117 -14.20 11.79 3.58
C ASN A 117 -12.99 11.23 4.35
N ASN A 118 -12.72 9.94 4.21
CA ASN A 118 -11.66 9.23 4.91
C ASN A 118 -10.55 8.80 3.96
N THR A 119 -9.32 8.69 4.47
CA THR A 119 -8.22 8.11 3.71
C THR A 119 -8.41 6.60 3.58
N VAL A 120 -8.63 6.15 2.35
CA VAL A 120 -8.72 4.74 1.99
C VAL A 120 -7.39 4.30 1.39
N VAL A 121 -6.88 3.17 1.86
CA VAL A 121 -5.69 2.51 1.29
C VAL A 121 -6.12 1.11 0.92
N GLU A 122 -6.00 0.79 -0.36
CA GLU A 122 -6.35 -0.50 -0.93
C GLU A 122 -5.16 -1.11 -1.62
N GLN A 123 -5.12 -2.44 -1.58
CA GLN A 123 -4.12 -3.26 -2.22
C GLN A 123 -4.67 -3.62 -3.59
N VAL A 124 -4.05 -3.10 -4.65
CA VAL A 124 -4.50 -3.34 -6.03
C VAL A 124 -3.39 -4.09 -6.75
N ASN A 125 -3.64 -5.38 -7.03
CA ASN A 125 -2.74 -6.25 -7.80
C ASN A 125 -1.31 -6.43 -7.23
N ASP A 126 -1.13 -6.37 -5.91
CA ASP A 126 0.17 -6.60 -5.27
C ASP A 126 0.17 -7.92 -4.48
N SER A 127 1.27 -8.68 -4.55
CA SER A 127 1.44 -9.99 -3.89
C SER A 127 2.18 -9.90 -2.54
N LEU A 128 2.61 -8.69 -2.16
CA LEU A 128 3.24 -8.38 -0.88
C LEU A 128 2.26 -7.84 0.16
N LEU A 129 0.97 -7.80 -0.19
CA LEU A 129 -0.12 -7.16 0.51
C LEU A 129 -1.35 -8.07 0.48
#